data_AF-C5DS11-F1
#
_entry.id   AF-C5DS11-F1
#
_cell.length_a   1.000
_cell.length_b   1.000
_cell.length_c   1.000
_cell.angle_alpha   90.00
_cell.angle_beta   90.00
_cell.angle_gamma   90.00
#
_symmetry.space_group_name_H-M   'P 1'
#
loop_
_entity.id
_entity.type
_entity.pdbx_description
1 polymer ?
#
loop_
_entity_poly.entity_id
_entity_poly.type
_entity_poly.pdbx_seq_one_letter_code
_entity_poly.pdbx_strand_id
1 'polypeptide(L)'
;MAPKYELDQLVNSICKSTRDTDASKILKEIEDNNSYITEVQLKRLLKLHDGSFRESLTPLQKLHDKYNEIVMRQGDLQSWAELIDRDLRVLELTMQLAKRR
;
A
#
# COMPACT_ATOMS: atom_id res chain seq x y z
N MET A 1 -50.16 -29.54 -24.57
CA MET A 1 -49.08 -28.71 -25.16
C MET A 1 -49.60 -27.29 -25.20
N ALA A 2 -49.00 -26.35 -24.46
CA ALA A 2 -49.39 -24.94 -24.58
C ALA A 2 -49.14 -24.49 -26.04
N PRO A 3 -50.10 -23.82 -26.69
CA PRO A 3 -49.93 -23.37 -28.06
C PRO A 3 -48.71 -22.43 -28.13
N LYS A 4 -47.89 -22.58 -29.16
CA LYS A 4 -46.64 -21.82 -29.38
C LYS A 4 -46.81 -20.31 -29.13
N TYR A 5 -47.98 -19.77 -29.49
CA TYR A 5 -48.37 -18.38 -29.27
C TYR A 5 -48.40 -17.95 -27.79
N GLU A 6 -48.84 -18.81 -26.88
CA GLU A 6 -48.84 -18.52 -25.43
C GLU A 6 -47.41 -18.48 -24.88
N LEU A 7 -46.53 -19.37 -25.36
CA LEU A 7 -45.10 -19.30 -25.03
C LEU A 7 -44.47 -18.01 -25.54
N ASP A 8 -44.74 -17.63 -26.79
CA ASP A 8 -44.20 -16.39 -27.38
C ASP A 8 -44.72 -15.14 -26.64
N GLN A 9 -45.97 -15.15 -26.16
CA GLN A 9 -46.51 -14.07 -25.33
C GLN A 9 -45.87 -14.02 -23.94
N LEU A 10 -45.65 -15.17 -23.30
CA LEU A 10 -45.00 -15.25 -22.00
C LEU A 10 -43.53 -14.80 -22.06
N VAL A 11 -42.80 -15.20 -23.10
CA VAL A 11 -41.42 -14.74 -23.31
C VAL A 11 -41.40 -13.22 -23.54
N ASN A 12 -42.31 -12.71 -24.37
CA ASN A 12 -42.41 -11.26 -24.58
C ASN A 12 -42.77 -10.50 -23.29
N SER A 13 -43.63 -11.06 -22.43
CA SER A 13 -43.98 -10.40 -21.16
C SER A 13 -42.84 -10.44 -20.16
N ILE A 14 -42.04 -11.51 -20.12
CA ILE A 14 -40.82 -11.61 -19.30
C ILE A 14 -39.76 -10.62 -19.80
N CYS A 15 -39.49 -10.57 -21.12
CA CYS A 15 -38.51 -9.64 -21.68
C CYS A 15 -38.93 -8.17 -21.55
N LYS A 16 -40.23 -7.87 -21.57
CA LYS A 16 -40.79 -6.53 -21.34
C LYS A 16 -41.12 -6.26 -19.87
N SER A 17 -40.92 -7.23 -18.98
CA SER A 17 -41.21 -7.07 -17.57
C SER A 17 -40.22 -6.08 -16.99
N THR A 18 -40.72 -4.91 -16.63
CA THR A 18 -39.99 -3.89 -15.86
C THR A 18 -39.89 -4.25 -14.37
N ARG A 19 -40.31 -5.46 -13.96
CA ARG A 19 -40.11 -5.92 -12.59
C ARG A 19 -38.63 -6.22 -12.38
N ASP A 20 -38.03 -5.46 -11.48
CA ASP A 20 -36.71 -5.77 -10.94
C ASP A 20 -36.70 -7.20 -10.40
N THR A 21 -36.02 -8.09 -11.11
CA THR A 21 -35.68 -9.41 -10.58
C THR A 21 -34.75 -9.23 -9.39
N ASP A 22 -34.71 -10.18 -8.46
CA ASP A 22 -33.78 -10.07 -7.33
C ASP A 22 -32.31 -9.95 -7.80
N ALA A 23 -31.98 -10.57 -8.93
CA ALA A 23 -30.68 -10.38 -9.60
C ALA A 23 -30.46 -8.94 -10.07
N SER A 24 -31.47 -8.27 -10.62
CA SER A 24 -31.40 -6.87 -11.05
C SER A 24 -31.19 -5.92 -9.86
N LYS A 25 -31.83 -6.20 -8.72
CA LYS A 25 -31.62 -5.43 -7.48
C LYS A 25 -30.20 -5.57 -6.97
N ILE A 26 -29.68 -6.80 -6.92
CA ILE A 26 -28.30 -7.08 -6.51
C ILE A 26 -27.31 -6.38 -7.44
N LEU A 27 -27.54 -6.44 -8.76
CA LEU A 27 -26.68 -5.75 -9.73
C LEU A 27 -26.67 -4.24 -9.49
N LYS A 28 -27.84 -3.63 -9.28
CA LYS A 28 -27.96 -2.21 -8.96
C LYS A 28 -27.23 -1.83 -7.68
N GLU A 29 -27.34 -2.64 -6.63
CA GLU A 29 -26.58 -2.45 -5.38
C GLU A 29 -25.07 -2.53 -5.60
N ILE A 30 -24.59 -3.44 -6.45
CA ILE A 30 -23.17 -3.53 -6.82
C ILE A 30 -22.73 -2.26 -7.57
N GLU A 31 -23.53 -1.77 -8.51
CA GLU A 31 -23.25 -0.56 -9.28
C GLU A 31 -23.25 0.70 -8.40
N ASP A 32 -24.22 0.83 -7.48
CA ASP A 32 -24.32 1.92 -6.52
C ASP A 32 -23.12 1.90 -5.55
N ASN A 33 -22.73 0.71 -5.07
CA ASN A 33 -21.56 0.53 -4.21
C ASN A 33 -20.26 0.89 -4.93
N ASN A 34 -20.09 0.43 -6.17
CA ASN A 34 -18.93 0.76 -6.99
C ASN A 34 -18.83 2.28 -7.20
N SER A 35 -19.95 2.91 -7.52
CA SER A 35 -20.03 4.37 -7.66
C SER A 35 -19.63 5.09 -6.37
N TYR A 36 -20.12 4.63 -5.21
CA TYR A 36 -19.77 5.20 -3.92
C TYR A 36 -18.27 5.05 -3.58
N ILE A 37 -17.69 3.88 -3.84
CA ILE A 37 -16.26 3.61 -3.61
C ILE A 37 -15.40 4.55 -4.47
N THR A 38 -15.68 4.62 -5.78
CA THR A 38 -14.86 5.39 -6.72
C THR A 38 -15.06 6.90 -6.56
N GLU A 39 -16.31 7.36 -6.45
CA GLU A 39 -16.62 8.79 -6.46
C GLU A 39 -16.46 9.46 -5.10
N VAL A 40 -16.68 8.73 -4.01
CA VAL A 40 -16.64 9.31 -2.66
C VAL A 40 -15.39 8.87 -1.92
N GLN A 41 -15.20 7.56 -1.74
CA GLN A 41 -14.15 7.07 -0.86
C GLN A 41 -12.75 7.29 -1.45
N LEU A 42 -12.54 6.95 -2.72
CA LEU A 42 -11.25 7.17 -3.39
C LEU A 42 -10.89 8.65 -3.46
N LYS A 43 -11.85 9.53 -3.80
CA LYS A 43 -11.62 10.98 -3.81
C LYS A 43 -11.27 11.53 -2.43
N ARG A 44 -11.90 11.03 -1.35
CA ARG A 44 -11.56 11.40 0.03
C ARG A 44 -10.16 10.90 0.41
N LEU A 45 -9.79 9.68 0.03
CA LEU A 45 -8.47 9.11 0.30
C LEU A 45 -7.36 9.91 -0.39
N LEU A 46 -7.54 10.24 -1.68
CA LEU A 46 -6.60 11.07 -2.41
C LEU A 46 -6.45 12.46 -1.77
N LYS A 47 -7.56 13.10 -1.37
CA LYS A 47 -7.50 14.39 -0.66
C LYS A 47 -6.77 14.29 0.67
N LEU A 48 -6.98 13.22 1.45
CA LEU A 48 -6.29 13.02 2.72
C LEU A 48 -4.79 12.77 2.51
N HIS A 49 -4.43 11.94 1.52
CA HIS A 49 -3.06 11.66 1.16
C HIS A 49 -2.35 12.93 0.65
N ASP A 50 -2.97 13.65 -0.28
CA ASP A 50 -2.31 14.80 -0.90
C ASP A 50 -2.31 16.04 -0.02
N GLY A 51 -3.35 16.23 0.81
CA GLY A 51 -3.42 17.33 1.77
C GLY A 51 -2.60 17.04 3.01
N SER A 52 -3.01 16.07 3.82
CA SER A 52 -2.44 15.86 5.15
C SER A 52 -1.13 15.05 5.14
N PHE A 53 -1.03 14.04 4.26
CA PHE A 53 0.15 13.18 4.26
C PHE A 53 1.34 13.85 3.55
N ARG A 54 1.13 14.49 2.40
CA ARG A 54 2.22 15.21 1.70
C ARG A 54 2.78 16.39 2.50
N GLU A 55 1.90 17.13 3.20
CA GLU A 55 2.33 18.22 4.08
C GLU A 55 3.15 17.72 5.27
N SER A 56 2.83 16.54 5.81
CA SER A 56 3.57 15.93 6.93
C SER A 56 4.86 15.21 6.49
N LEU A 57 4.90 14.69 5.26
CA LEU A 57 6.11 14.06 4.71
C LEU A 57 7.22 15.09 4.47
N THR A 58 6.88 16.32 4.10
CA THR A 58 7.89 17.34 3.77
C THR A 58 8.82 17.68 4.95
N PRO A 59 8.32 17.93 6.18
CA PRO A 59 9.16 18.04 7.37
C PRO A 59 9.97 16.78 7.66
N LEU A 60 9.39 15.59 7.48
CA LEU A 60 10.09 14.33 7.74
C LEU A 60 11.25 14.11 6.76
N GLN A 61 11.04 14.43 5.48
CA GLN A 61 12.07 14.36 4.46
C GLN A 61 13.18 15.38 4.73
N LYS A 62 12.83 16.63 5.10
CA LYS A 62 13.81 17.63 5.54
C LYS A 62 14.60 17.17 6.77
N LEU A 63 13.95 16.48 7.71
CA LEU A 63 14.59 15.94 8.90
C LEU A 63 15.57 14.83 8.52
N HIS A 64 15.12 13.88 7.70
CA HIS A 64 15.94 12.80 7.16
C HIS A 64 17.16 13.35 6.41
N ASP A 65 16.97 14.31 5.51
CA ASP A 65 18.06 14.89 4.72
C ASP A 65 19.05 15.65 5.63
N LYS A 66 18.56 16.39 6.62
CA LYS A 66 19.41 17.07 7.62
C LYS A 66 20.26 16.09 8.42
N TYR A 67 19.67 14.99 8.90
CA TYR A 67 20.42 14.01 9.67
C TYR A 67 21.31 13.14 8.80
N ASN A 68 20.90 12.80 7.58
CA ASN A 68 21.76 12.10 6.63
C ASN A 68 22.97 12.95 6.25
N GLU A 69 22.83 14.26 6.04
CA GLU A 69 23.99 15.13 5.82
C GLU A 69 24.94 15.10 7.03
N ILE A 70 24.40 15.10 8.26
CA ILE A 70 25.22 15.01 9.47
C ILE A 70 25.92 13.65 9.56
N VAL A 71 25.22 12.55 9.29
CA VAL A 71 25.76 11.18 9.28
C VAL A 71 26.84 11.03 8.20
N MET A 72 26.59 11.56 7.00
CA MET A 72 27.56 11.56 5.90
C MET A 72 28.79 12.43 6.22
N ARG A 73 28.63 13.55 6.96
CA ARG A 73 29.75 14.42 7.37
C ARG A 73 30.55 13.86 8.55
N GLN A 74 29.92 13.16 9.48
CA GLN A 74 30.61 12.62 10.66
C GLN A 74 31.47 11.39 10.35
N GLY A 75 31.49 10.95 9.09
CA GLY A 75 32.15 9.72 8.71
C GLY A 75 31.32 8.55 9.20
N ASP A 76 31.17 7.58 8.32
CA ASP A 76 30.34 6.41 8.51
C ASP A 76 30.64 5.74 9.85
N LEU A 77 29.73 5.91 10.82
CA LEU A 77 29.82 5.30 12.16
C LEU A 77 30.05 3.79 12.03
N GLN A 78 29.51 3.19 10.95
CA GLN A 78 29.75 1.83 10.55
C GLN A 78 31.22 1.59 10.19
N SER A 79 31.81 2.40 9.30
CA SER A 79 33.25 2.35 8.98
C SER A 79 34.15 2.51 10.21
N TRP A 80 33.79 3.41 11.15
CA TRP A 80 34.53 3.55 12.41
C TRP A 80 34.41 2.30 13.29
N ALA A 81 33.20 1.74 13.42
CA ALA A 81 32.98 0.50 14.15
C ALA A 81 33.76 -0.68 13.53
N GLU A 82 33.79 -0.78 12.19
CA GLU A 82 34.55 -1.78 11.46
C GLU A 82 36.07 -1.65 11.69
N LEU A 83 36.60 -0.43 11.68
CA LEU A 83 38.02 -0.18 12.00
C LEU A 83 38.35 -0.57 13.44
N ILE A 84 37.51 -0.21 14.41
CA ILE A 84 37.70 -0.55 15.82
C ILE A 84 37.63 -2.08 16.02
N ASP A 85 36.67 -2.77 15.42
CA ASP A 85 36.54 -4.24 15.52
C ASP A 85 37.79 -4.94 14.95
N ARG A 86 38.28 -4.47 13.80
CA ARG A 86 39.52 -4.97 13.20
C ARG A 86 40.71 -4.79 14.13
N ASP A 87 40.87 -3.61 14.72
CA ASP A 87 42.00 -3.31 15.59
C ASP A 87 41.93 -4.12 16.90
N LEU A 88 40.74 -4.30 17.48
CA LEU A 88 40.51 -5.21 18.61
C LEU A 88 40.91 -6.65 18.27
N ARG A 89 40.53 -7.15 17.09
CA ARG A 89 40.89 -8.51 16.65
C ARG A 89 42.39 -8.71 16.49
N VAL A 90 43.10 -7.70 15.98
CA VAL A 90 44.57 -7.73 15.89
C VAL A 90 45.19 -7.81 17.28
N LEU A 91 44.70 -7.03 18.25
CA LEU A 91 45.16 -7.07 19.64
C LEU A 91 44.90 -8.45 20.27
N GLU A 92 43.71 -9.02 20.09
CA GLU A 92 43.37 -10.35 20.60
C GLU A 92 44.30 -11.44 20.03
N LEU A 93 44.51 -11.45 18.71
CA LEU A 93 45.42 -12.39 18.06
C LEU A 93 46.86 -12.23 18.57
N THR A 94 47.32 -10.99 18.74
CA THR A 94 48.66 -10.69 19.27
C THR A 94 48.81 -11.20 20.69
N MET A 95 47.80 -11.02 21.55
CA MET A 95 47.79 -11.55 22.92
C MET A 95 47.79 -13.08 22.94
N GLN A 96 47.05 -13.73 22.04
CA GLN A 96 47.06 -15.20 21.93
C GLN A 96 48.43 -15.74 21.51
N LEU A 97 49.11 -15.08 20.56
CA LEU A 97 50.47 -15.44 20.16
C LEU A 97 51.49 -15.21 21.28
N ALA A 98 51.35 -14.12 22.03
CA ALA A 98 52.21 -13.82 23.17
C ALA A 98 52.07 -14.85 24.30
N LYS A 99 50.85 -15.39 24.53
CA LYS A 99 50.61 -16.45 25.53
C LYS A 99 51.11 -17.84 25.12
N ARG A 100 51.38 -18.07 23.82
CA ARG A 100 51.88 -19.35 23.29
C ARG A 100 53.41 -19.43 23.22
N ARG A 101 54.11 -18.34 23.56
CA ARG A 101 55.57 -18.31 23.79
C ARG A 101 55.85 -18.38 25.28
#